data_AF-A0A941B2P9-F1
#
_entry.id   AF-A0A941B2P9-F1
#
_cell.length_a   1.000
_cell.length_b   1.000
_cell.length_c   1.000
_cell.angle_alpha   90.00
_cell.angle_beta   90.00
_cell.angle_gamma   90.00
#
_symmetry.space_group_name_H-M   'P 1'
#
loop_
_entity.id
_entity.type
_entity.pdbx_description
1 polymer ?
#
loop_
_entity_poly.entity_id
_entity_poly.type
_entity_poly.pdbx_seq_one_letter_code
_entity_poly.pdbx_strand_id
1 'polypeptide(L)' 'MSVNRRASTTFALLAALQAVIGIVFTITQGRAFGAPLFWLSTGSLAIAWYFERKSTDRG' A
#
# COMPACT_ATOMS: atom_id res chain seq x y z
N MET A 1 11.04 17.42 -4.24
CA MET A 1 10.46 16.32 -3.42
C MET A 1 11.60 15.42 -2.98
N SER A 2 11.77 15.20 -1.67
CA SER A 2 12.79 14.26 -1.16
C SER A 2 12.49 12.82 -1.57
N VAL A 3 13.52 11.98 -1.70
CA VAL A 3 13.41 10.56 -2.11
C VAL A 3 12.39 9.81 -1.23
N ASN A 4 12.40 10.07 0.08
CA ASN A 4 11.44 9.48 1.03
C ASN A 4 9.99 9.88 0.72
N ARG A 5 9.74 11.14 0.33
CA ARG A 5 8.38 11.61 0.00
C ARG A 5 7.86 10.97 -1.28
N ARG A 6 8.73 10.79 -2.29
CA ARG A 6 8.38 10.04 -3.52
C ARG A 6 8.10 8.57 -3.22
N ALA A 7 8.95 7.91 -2.44
CA ALA A 7 8.77 6.52 -2.04
C ALA A 7 7.45 6.32 -1.27
N SER A 8 7.16 7.21 -0.31
CA SER A 8 5.90 7.22 0.44
C SER A 8 4.67 7.25 -0.48
N THR A 9 4.64 8.15 -1.46
CA THR A 9 3.52 8.26 -2.40
C THR A 9 3.40 7.02 -3.28
N THR A 10 4.52 6.48 -3.78
CA THR A 10 4.51 5.27 -4.60
C THR A 10 3.95 4.07 -3.85
N PHE A 11 4.38 3.85 -2.60
CA PHE A 11 3.89 2.74 -1.79
C PHE A 11 2.42 2.93 -1.37
N ALA A 12 1.97 4.16 -1.14
CA ALA A 12 0.55 4.45 -0.88
C ALA A 12 -0.33 4.13 -2.10
N LEU A 13 0.13 4.48 -3.31
CA LEU A 13 -0.57 4.15 -4.56
C LEU A 13 -0.60 2.63 -4.82
N LEU A 14 0.51 1.94 -4.56
CA LEU A 14 0.58 0.48 -4.62
C LEU A 14 -0.40 -0.17 -3.63
N ALA A 15 -0.48 0.34 -2.40
CA ALA A 15 -1.43 -0.15 -1.41
C ALA A 15 -2.88 0.01 -1.89
N ALA A 16 -3.23 1.18 -2.42
CA ALA A 16 -4.56 1.44 -2.95
C ALA A 16 -4.89 0.50 -4.12
N LEU A 17 -3.95 0.30 -5.05
CA LEU A 17 -4.14 -0.62 -6.18
C LEU A 17 -4.35 -2.06 -5.72
N GLN A 18 -3.51 -2.55 -4.80
CA GLN A 18 -3.62 -3.90 -4.24
C GLN A 18 -4.95 -4.10 -3.50
N ALA A 19 -5.44 -3.09 -2.78
CA ALA A 19 -6.75 -3.14 -2.12
C ALA A 19 -7.89 -3.26 -3.14
N VAL A 20 -7.88 -2.43 -4.20
CA VAL A 20 -8.91 -2.47 -5.25
C VAL A 20 -8.93 -3.84 -5.93
N ILE A 21 -7.77 -4.36 -6.33
CA ILE A 21 -7.68 -5.69 -6.96
C ILE A 21 -8.13 -6.77 -5.96
N GLY A 22 -7.72 -6.68 -4.69
CA GLY A 22 -8.13 -7.61 -3.65
C GLY A 22 -9.64 -7.65 -3.44
N ILE A 23 -10.32 -6.51 -3.47
CA ILE A 23 -11.78 -6.41 -3.39
C ILE A 23 -12.44 -7.09 -4.61
N VAL A 24 -11.96 -6.78 -5.83
CA VAL A 24 -12.49 -7.38 -7.06
C VAL A 24 -12.34 -8.91 -7.06
N PHE A 25 -11.16 -9.42 -6.69
CA PHE A 25 -10.92 -10.86 -6.58
C PHE A 25 -11.74 -11.51 -5.47
N THR A 26 -11.94 -10.83 -4.34
CA THR A 26 -12.82 -11.31 -3.27
C THR A 26 -14.26 -11.48 -3.76
N ILE A 27 -14.77 -10.52 -4.54
CA ILE A 27 -16.14 -10.54 -5.07
C ILE A 27 -16.30 -11.61 -6.16
N THR A 28 -15.32 -11.76 -7.05
CA THR A 28 -15.42 -12.63 -8.23
C THR A 28 -14.99 -14.08 -7.99
N GLN A 29 -13.99 -14.31 -7.13
CA GLN A 29 -13.37 -15.63 -6.90
C GLN A 29 -13.42 -16.07 -5.43
N GLY A 30 -13.92 -15.23 -4.53
CA GLY A 30 -14.05 -15.51 -3.10
C GLY A 30 -12.85 -15.06 -2.27
N ARG A 31 -13.01 -15.14 -0.94
CA ARG A 31 -12.09 -14.54 0.05
C ARG A 31 -10.66 -15.11 -0.01
N ALA A 32 -10.49 -16.37 -0.40
CA ALA A 32 -9.18 -17.00 -0.50
C ALA A 32 -8.25 -16.32 -1.51
N PHE A 33 -8.82 -15.77 -2.59
CA PHE A 33 -8.05 -15.09 -3.64
C PHE A 33 -7.76 -13.62 -3.32
N GLY A 34 -8.68 -12.93 -2.63
CA GLY A 34 -8.49 -11.53 -2.27
C GLY A 34 -7.69 -11.29 -0.98
N ALA A 35 -7.65 -12.25 -0.05
CA ALA A 35 -6.94 -12.11 1.22
C ALA A 35 -5.42 -11.84 1.07
N PRO A 36 -4.67 -12.53 0.18
CA PRO A 36 -3.25 -12.22 -0.04
C PRO A 36 -3.03 -10.78 -0.52
N LEU A 37 -3.90 -10.27 -1.40
CA LEU A 37 -3.83 -8.91 -1.93
C LEU A 37 -4.13 -7.86 -0.85
N PHE A 38 -5.05 -8.18 0.07
CA PHE A 38 -5.33 -7.33 1.23
C PHE A 38 -4.13 -7.22 2.18
N TRP A 39 -3.42 -8.33 2.43
CA TRP A 39 -2.19 -8.32 3.22
C TRP A 39 -1.06 -7.55 2.54
N LEU A 40 -0.89 -7.70 1.22
CA LEU A 40 0.07 -6.92 0.45
C LEU A 40 -0.24 -5.42 0.51
N SER A 41 -1.52 -5.04 0.36
CA SER A 41 -1.96 -3.66 0.50
C SER A 41 -1.59 -3.07 1.86
N THR A 42 -1.85 -3.82 2.93
CA THR A 42 -1.51 -3.41 4.30
C THR A 42 0.00 -3.23 4.48
N GLY A 43 0.81 -4.14 3.94
CA GLY A 43 2.27 -4.04 3.96
C GLY A 43 2.78 -2.81 3.20
N SER A 44 2.25 -2.56 2.00
CA SER A 44 2.58 -1.38 1.19
C SER A 44 2.23 -0.08 1.93
N LEU A 45 1.08 -0.04 2.61
CA LEU A 45 0.66 1.12 3.40
C LEU A 45 1.57 1.36 4.61
N ALA A 46 1.98 0.30 5.30
CA ALA A 46 2.92 0.40 6.42
C ALA A 46 4.28 0.95 5.97
N ILE A 47 4.77 0.53 4.80
CA ILE A 47 6.01 1.06 4.21
C ILE A 47 5.84 2.53 3.82
N ALA A 48 4.71 2.90 3.22
CA ALA A 48 4.42 4.29 2.88
C ALA A 48 4.49 5.20 4.11
N TRP A 49 3.79 4.80 5.18
CA TRP A 49 3.77 5.53 6.45
C TRP A 49 5.15 5.64 7.11
N TYR A 50 5.97 4.58 7.02
CA TYR A 50 7.35 4.62 7.50
C TYR A 50 8.20 5.66 6.77
N PHE A 51 8.09 5.73 5.44
CA PHE A 51 8.81 6.73 4.65
C PHE A 51 8.28 8.16 4.88
N GLU A 52 6.98 8.31 5.12
CA GLU A 52 6.37 9.58 5.48
C GLU A 52 6.96 10.13 6.79
N ARG A 53 7.01 9.31 7.85
CA ARG A 53 7.64 9.68 9.13
C ARG A 53 9.11 10.06 8.96
N LYS A 54 9.88 9.23 8.26
CA LYS A 54 11.30 9.54 7.96
C LYS A 54 11.51 10.77 7.10
N SER A 55 10.51 11.19 6.32
CA SER A 55 10.58 12.45 5.56
C SER A 55 10.28 13.67 6.42
N THR A 56 9.50 13.48 7.48
CA THR A 56 9.09 14.53 8.43
C THR A 56 10.20 14.83 9.43
N ASP A 57 10.92 13.81 9.92
CA ASP A 57 12.05 13.99 10.86
C ASP A 57 13.31 14.64 10.23
N ARG A 58 13.34 14.83 8.90
CA ARG A 58 14.49 15.37 8.15
C ARG A 58 14.21 16.70 7.44
N GLY A 59 13.03 17.29 7.67
CA GLY A 59 12.64 18.60 7.14
C GLY A 59 12.65 19.65 8.24
#